data_AF-A0A8J8EL94-F1
#
_entry.id   AF-A0A8J8EL94-F1
#
_cell.length_a   1.000
_cell.length_b   1.000
_cell.length_c   1.000
_cell.angle_alpha   90.00
_cell.angle_beta   90.00
_cell.angle_gamma   90.00
#
_symmetry.space_group_name_H-M   'P 1'
#
loop_
_entity.id
_entity.type
_entity.pdbx_description
1 polymer ?
#
loop_
_entity_poly.entity_id
_entity_poly.type
_entity_poly.pdbx_seq_one_letter_code
_entity_poly.pdbx_strand_id
1 'polypeptide(L)'
;MLGVVLSLLSAFGWAFSSILLKLSMKNKSAVTVNIVRLYIIAVVYAIFFTINGNWKEVLNMTPLQLLVAFISAQFGFVIGDYFFFNAMKIMGVSRTVPITSSYPLWAILWAYL
;
A
#
# COMPACT_ATOMS: atom_id res chain seq x y z
N MET A 1 -17.77 18.16 1.36
CA MET A 1 -18.36 16.81 1.57
C MET A 1 -17.68 15.71 0.75
N LEU A 2 -17.23 15.95 -0.50
CA LEU A 2 -16.58 14.94 -1.34
C LEU A 2 -15.39 14.23 -0.66
N GLY A 3 -14.49 14.97 -0.01
CA GLY A 3 -13.36 14.38 0.72
C GLY A 3 -13.76 13.42 1.84
N VAL A 4 -14.87 13.70 2.55
CA VAL A 4 -15.40 12.81 3.60
C VAL A 4 -15.94 11.51 2.99
N VAL A 5 -16.62 11.60 1.85
CA VAL A 5 -17.11 10.41 1.15
C VAL A 5 -15.93 9.56 0.65
N LEU A 6 -14.92 10.19 0.05
CA LEU A 6 -13.72 9.50 -0.44
C LEU A 6 -12.92 8.85 0.69
N SER A 7 -12.83 9.49 1.86
CA SER A 7 -12.12 8.91 3.01
C SER A 7 -12.88 7.71 3.59
N LEU A 8 -14.21 7.75 3.66
CA LEU A 8 -15.02 6.61 4.07
C LEU A 8 -14.91 5.43 3.08
N LEU A 9 -14.93 5.72 1.77
CA LEU A 9 -14.71 4.69 0.74
C LEU A 9 -13.31 4.08 0.84
N SER A 10 -12.30 4.91 1.10
CA SER A 10 -10.93 4.43 1.32
C SER A 10 -10.84 3.54 2.57
N ALA A 11 -11.45 3.95 3.68
CA ALA A 11 -11.48 3.17 4.92
C ALA A 11 -12.16 1.81 4.72
N PHE A 12 -13.29 1.79 4.02
CA PHE A 12 -13.98 0.56 3.64
C PHE A 12 -13.10 -0.32 2.74
N GLY A 13 -12.48 0.25 1.70
CA GLY A 13 -11.59 -0.46 0.79
C GLY A 13 -10.40 -1.09 1.51
N TRP A 14 -9.77 -0.36 2.44
CA TRP A 14 -8.68 -0.87 3.26
C TRP A 14 -9.12 -2.02 4.18
N ALA A 15 -10.24 -1.85 4.89
CA ALA A 15 -10.77 -2.90 5.77
C ALA A 15 -11.12 -4.16 4.97
N PHE A 16 -11.85 -4.02 3.87
CA PHE A 16 -12.25 -5.13 3.02
C PHE A 16 -11.05 -5.83 2.38
N SER A 17 -10.10 -5.07 1.84
CA SER A 17 -8.86 -5.60 1.25
C SER A 17 -8.05 -6.43 2.25
N SER A 18 -7.93 -5.98 3.51
CA SER A 18 -7.19 -6.72 4.54
C SER A 18 -7.76 -8.12 4.81
N ILE A 19 -9.09 -8.26 4.78
CA ILE A 19 -9.79 -9.55 4.91
C ILE A 19 -9.48 -10.44 3.70
N LEU A 20 -9.60 -9.91 2.49
CA LEU A 20 -9.30 -10.65 1.26
C LEU A 20 -7.84 -11.11 1.21
N LEU A 21 -6.90 -10.24 1.55
CA LEU A 21 -5.47 -10.56 1.57
C LEU A 21 -5.16 -11.69 2.56
N LYS A 22 -5.76 -11.66 3.77
CA LYS A 22 -5.63 -12.76 4.73
C LYS A 22 -6.15 -14.08 4.15
N LEU A 23 -7.29 -14.06 3.45
CA LEU A 23 -7.85 -15.24 2.80
C LEU A 23 -6.94 -15.75 1.67
N SER A 24 -6.40 -14.85 0.84
CA SER A 24 -5.45 -15.20 -0.23
C SER A 24 -4.17 -15.84 0.28
N MET A 25 -3.79 -15.53 1.53
CA MET A 25 -2.60 -16.08 2.19
C MET A 25 -2.84 -17.42 2.92
N LYS A 26 -4.04 -18.01 2.88
CA LYS A 26 -4.35 -19.28 3.58
C LYS A 26 -3.37 -20.41 3.23
N ASN A 27 -3.05 -20.57 1.95
CA ASN A 27 -2.17 -21.62 1.42
C ASN A 27 -0.95 -21.07 0.66
N LYS A 28 -0.65 -19.77 0.81
CA LYS A 28 0.42 -19.09 0.08
C LYS A 28 1.30 -18.29 1.04
N SER A 29 2.53 -18.02 0.63
CA SER A 29 3.41 -17.12 1.39
C SER A 29 2.91 -15.66 1.26
N ALA A 30 3.20 -14.84 2.27
CA ALA A 30 2.91 -13.41 2.23
C ALA A 30 3.58 -12.73 1.03
N VAL A 31 4.83 -13.10 0.74
CA VAL A 31 5.62 -12.58 -0.38
C VAL A 31 4.95 -12.92 -1.72
N THR A 32 4.53 -14.17 -1.92
CA THR A 32 3.87 -14.59 -3.17
C THR A 32 2.59 -13.79 -3.42
N VAL A 33 1.77 -13.60 -2.39
CA VAL A 33 0.54 -12.80 -2.52
C VAL A 33 0.87 -11.34 -2.82
N ASN A 34 1.89 -10.77 -2.17
CA ASN A 34 2.30 -9.39 -2.41
C ASN A 34 2.84 -9.18 -3.83
N ILE A 35 3.65 -10.10 -4.36
CA ILE A 35 4.16 -10.02 -5.74
C ILE A 35 3.00 -9.95 -6.74
N VAL A 36 2.01 -10.83 -6.61
CA VAL A 36 0.82 -10.82 -7.48
C VAL A 36 0.05 -9.51 -7.33
N ARG A 37 -0.14 -9.03 -6.09
CA ARG A 37 -0.79 -7.75 -5.80
C ARG A 37 -0.08 -6.59 -6.48
N LEU A 38 1.25 -6.54 -6.44
CA LEU A 38 2.05 -5.47 -7.04
C LEU A 38 2.00 -5.48 -8.57
N TYR A 39 2.02 -6.65 -9.21
CA TYR A 39 1.84 -6.71 -10.67
C TYR A 39 0.45 -6.23 -11.11
N ILE A 40 -0.60 -6.63 -10.39
CA ILE A 40 -1.96 -6.16 -10.68
C ILE A 40 -2.04 -4.64 -10.51
N ILE A 41 -1.51 -4.10 -9.41
CA ILE A 41 -1.51 -2.66 -9.14
C ILE A 41 -0.68 -1.89 -10.18
N ALA A 42 0.46 -2.43 -10.63
CA ALA A 42 1.26 -1.82 -11.67
C ALA A 42 0.51 -1.68 -13.00
N VAL A 43 -0.21 -2.74 -13.42
CA VAL A 43 -1.06 -2.70 -14.63
C VAL A 43 -2.20 -1.69 -14.47
N VAL A 44 -2.85 -1.69 -13.31
CA VAL A 44 -3.95 -0.75 -13.00
C VAL A 44 -3.44 0.70 -13.08
N TYR A 45 -2.30 1.02 -12.46
CA TYR A 45 -1.70 2.36 -12.56
C TYR A 45 -1.30 2.71 -13.99
N ALA A 46 -0.74 1.77 -14.76
CA ALA A 46 -0.39 2.01 -16.16
C ALA A 46 -1.62 2.36 -17.02
N ILE A 47 -2.77 1.70 -16.77
CA ILE A 47 -4.04 2.04 -17.42
C ILE A 47 -4.47 3.46 -17.03
N PHE A 48 -4.47 3.79 -15.74
CA PHE A 48 -4.83 5.14 -15.28
C PHE A 48 -3.92 6.23 -15.84
N PHE A 49 -2.61 6.00 -15.91
CA PHE A 49 -1.68 6.96 -16.49
C PHE A 49 -1.87 7.14 -17.99
N THR A 50 -2.27 6.08 -18.69
CA THR A 50 -2.58 6.15 -20.12
C THR A 50 -3.85 6.95 -20.38
N ILE A 51 -4.93 6.67 -19.63
CA ILE A 51 -6.21 7.37 -19.78
C ILE A 51 -6.07 8.86 -19.45
N ASN A 52 -5.33 9.21 -18.41
CA ASN A 52 -5.19 10.59 -17.96
C ASN A 52 -4.02 11.35 -18.63
N GLY A 53 -3.15 10.67 -19.38
CA GLY A 53 -2.01 11.28 -20.07
C GLY A 53 -0.82 11.63 -19.18
N ASN A 54 -0.76 11.11 -17.95
CA ASN A 54 0.24 11.49 -16.93
C ASN A 54 1.64 10.89 -17.15
N TRP A 55 1.85 10.06 -18.18
CA TRP A 55 3.18 9.49 -18.47
C TRP A 55 4.26 10.56 -18.62
N LYS A 56 3.92 11.73 -19.17
CA LYS A 56 4.86 12.85 -19.31
C LYS A 56 5.37 13.37 -17.97
N GLU A 57 4.55 13.36 -16.93
CA GLU A 57 4.93 13.84 -15.59
C GLU A 57 6.01 12.95 -14.99
N VAL A 58 5.87 11.63 -15.15
CA VAL A 58 6.86 10.65 -14.68
C VAL A 58 8.15 10.74 -15.47
N LEU A 59 8.06 10.88 -16.81
CA LEU A 59 9.23 10.96 -17.69
C LEU A 59 10.03 12.27 -17.49
N ASN A 60 9.39 13.32 -17.01
CA ASN A 60 10.04 14.59 -16.70
C ASN A 60 10.63 14.65 -15.28
N MET A 61 10.48 13.59 -14.47
CA MET A 61 11.09 13.55 -13.14
C MET A 61 12.61 13.49 -13.21
N THR A 62 13.25 14.21 -12.30
CA THR A 62 14.72 14.15 -12.14
C THR A 62 15.15 12.76 -11.64
N PRO A 63 16.40 12.34 -11.91
CA PRO A 63 16.92 11.08 -11.39
C PRO A 63 16.82 10.96 -9.86
N LEU A 64 16.98 12.08 -9.15
CA LEU A 64 16.84 12.12 -7.69
C LEU A 64 15.39 11.85 -7.25
N GLN A 65 14.39 12.42 -7.91
CA GLN A 65 12.98 12.16 -7.60
C GLN A 65 12.62 10.69 -7.84
N LEU A 66 13.10 10.11 -8.94
CA LEU A 66 12.91 8.69 -9.24
C LEU A 66 13.59 7.80 -8.19
N LEU A 67 14.80 8.15 -7.75
CA LEU A 67 15.52 7.44 -6.71
C LEU A 67 14.77 7.49 -5.37
N VAL A 68 14.29 8.66 -4.97
CA VAL A 68 13.51 8.82 -3.73
C VAL A 68 12.20 8.03 -3.81
N ALA A 69 11.49 8.07 -4.94
CA ALA A 69 10.29 7.28 -5.16
C ALA A 69 10.57 5.78 -5.09
N PHE A 70 11.67 5.32 -5.70
CA PHE A 70 12.09 3.94 -5.66
C PHE A 70 12.40 3.46 -4.24
N ILE A 71 13.17 4.24 -3.47
CA ILE A 71 13.50 3.93 -2.07
C ILE A 71 12.21 3.90 -1.22
N SER A 72 11.34 4.90 -1.38
CA SER A 72 10.05 4.95 -0.69
C SER A 72 9.18 3.72 -0.98
N ALA A 73 9.14 3.28 -2.24
CA ALA A 73 8.44 2.07 -2.64
C ALA A 73 9.01 0.80 -1.98
N GLN A 74 10.32 0.72 -1.72
CA GLN A 74 10.89 -0.42 -0.99
C GLN A 74 10.40 -0.46 0.46
N PHE A 75 10.39 0.68 1.14
CA PHE A 75 9.91 0.75 2.53
C PHE A 75 8.42 0.44 2.65
N GLY A 76 7.60 1.01 1.76
CA GLY A 76 6.15 0.77 1.77
C GLY A 76 5.78 -0.62 1.26
N PHE A 77 6.06 -0.88 -0.01
CA PHE A 77 5.49 -2.02 -0.73
C PHE A 77 6.24 -3.34 -0.53
N VAL A 78 7.49 -3.29 -0.06
CA VAL A 78 8.29 -4.50 0.15
C VAL A 78 8.43 -4.77 1.64
N ILE A 79 9.11 -3.88 2.37
CA ILE A 79 9.41 -4.07 3.79
C ILE A 79 8.14 -3.98 4.63
N GLY A 80 7.39 -2.89 4.48
CA GLY A 80 6.16 -2.64 5.23
C GLY A 80 5.11 -3.72 5.01
N ASP A 81 4.80 -4.02 3.75
CA ASP A 81 3.84 -5.07 3.42
C ASP A 81 4.31 -6.47 3.83
N TYR A 82 5.62 -6.77 3.78
CA TYR A 82 6.13 -8.04 4.31
C TYR A 82 5.75 -8.21 5.78
N PHE A 83 6.04 -7.21 6.63
CA PHE A 83 5.71 -7.29 8.05
C PHE A 83 4.20 -7.28 8.29
N PHE A 84 3.46 -6.40 7.60
CA PHE A 84 2.01 -6.30 7.74
C PHE A 84 1.30 -7.62 7.38
N PHE A 85 1.70 -8.26 6.28
CA PHE A 85 1.09 -9.49 5.81
C PHE A 85 1.45 -10.68 6.71
N ASN A 86 2.69 -10.76 7.17
CA ASN A 86 3.09 -11.78 8.12
C ASN A 86 2.39 -11.61 9.48
N ALA A 87 2.25 -10.38 9.99
CA ALA A 87 1.45 -10.11 11.17
C ALA A 87 0.01 -10.59 10.98
N MET A 88 -0.64 -10.25 9.86
CA MET A 88 -1.96 -10.77 9.53
C MET A 88 -1.99 -12.31 9.51
N LYS A 89 -0.95 -12.98 8.99
CA LYS A 89 -0.86 -14.45 9.03
C LYS A 89 -0.84 -15.01 10.46
N ILE A 90 -0.08 -14.40 11.35
CA ILE A 90 0.15 -14.88 12.73
C ILE A 90 -1.06 -14.58 13.64
N MET A 91 -1.51 -13.33 13.68
CA MET A 91 -2.47 -12.82 14.68
C MET A 91 -3.85 -12.52 14.11
N GLY A 92 -4.02 -12.60 12.78
CA GLY A 92 -5.28 -12.33 12.11
C GLY A 92 -5.56 -10.84 11.91
N VAL A 93 -6.56 -10.54 11.09
CA VAL A 93 -6.90 -9.17 10.66
C VAL A 93 -7.41 -8.34 11.84
N SER A 94 -8.31 -8.88 12.66
CA SER A 94 -8.97 -8.19 13.77
C SER A 94 -8.02 -7.66 14.84
N ARG A 95 -6.81 -8.23 14.95
CA ARG A 95 -5.77 -7.73 15.85
C ARG A 95 -4.73 -6.90 15.12
N THR A 96 -4.34 -7.30 13.90
CA THR A 96 -3.26 -6.63 13.16
C THR A 96 -3.65 -5.21 12.79
N VAL A 97 -4.84 -5.03 12.20
CA VAL A 97 -5.28 -3.74 11.67
C VAL A 97 -5.36 -2.67 12.78
N PRO A 98 -5.99 -2.91 13.95
CA PRO A 98 -6.00 -1.92 15.03
C PRO A 98 -4.60 -1.56 15.56
N ILE A 99 -3.68 -2.52 15.67
CA ILE A 99 -2.30 -2.24 16.11
C ILE A 99 -1.62 -1.32 15.09
N THR A 100 -1.73 -1.65 13.80
CA THR A 100 -1.13 -0.83 12.75
C THR A 100 -1.77 0.55 12.60
N SER A 101 -3.02 0.74 13.03
CA SER A 101 -3.68 2.06 13.05
C SER A 101 -3.02 3.07 13.99
N SER A 102 -2.02 2.67 14.78
CA SER A 102 -1.14 3.59 15.52
C SER A 102 -0.11 4.33 14.63
N TYR A 103 -0.04 4.01 13.32
CA TYR A 103 0.89 4.66 12.38
C TYR A 103 0.88 6.19 12.38
N PRO A 104 -0.24 6.92 12.64
CA PRO A 104 -0.20 8.38 12.68
C PRO A 104 0.72 8.93 13.77
N LEU A 105 0.88 8.23 14.90
CA LEU A 105 1.81 8.63 15.97
C LEU A 105 3.26 8.61 15.47
N TRP A 106 3.62 7.57 14.72
CA TRP A 106 4.93 7.46 14.08
C TRP A 106 5.10 8.51 12.99
N ALA A 107 4.08 8.73 12.16
CA ALA A 107 4.13 9.74 11.10
C ALA A 107 4.36 11.16 11.65
N ILE A 108 3.71 11.52 12.76
CA ILE A 108 3.92 12.81 13.44
C ILE A 108 5.35 12.92 13.97
N LEU A 109 5.87 11.86 14.61
CA LEU A 109 7.24 11.84 15.11
C LEU A 109 8.25 12.10 13.98
N TRP A 110 8.13 11.37 12.87
CA TRP A 110 9.02 11.53 11.71
C TRP A 110 8.83 12.85 10.95
N ALA A 111 7.65 13.46 11.02
CA ALA A 111 7.42 14.78 10.44
C ALA A 111 8.05 15.91 11.27
N TYR A 112 8.25 15.68 12.57
CA TYR A 112 8.87 16.65 13.49
C TYR A 112 10.40 16.55 13.53
N LEU A 113 10.95 15.33 13.48
CA LEU A 113 12.39 15.06 13.42
C LEU A 113 13.00 15.48 12.07
#